data_AF-A0A924SBR9-F1
#
_entry.id   AF-A0A924SBR9-F1
#
_cell.length_a   1.000
_cell.length_b   1.000
_cell.length_c   1.000
_cell.angle_alpha   90.00
_cell.angle_beta   90.00
_cell.angle_gamma   90.00
#
_symmetry.space_group_name_H-M   'P 1'
#
loop_
_entity.id
_entity.type
_entity.pdbx_description
1 polymer ?
#
loop_
_entity_poly.entity_id
_entity_poly.type
_entity_poly.pdbx_seq_one_letter_code
_entity_poly.pdbx_strand_id
1 'polypeptide(L)'
;HVLIWPVAVQGKACAPEVAAAIAGFNAIVAGGPIPRPDLIIVARGGGSLEDLWGFNEEIVVRAAAASVIPLISAVGHETDTTLLDYAADRRAPTPTAAAEMAVPVRMELLAGLDGMAARLSRVVANSMGQKGQRLRDLGRALPRIEGLTAQAAQRFDLWAGRLGGALGMAASRKRADFERRAALIRPEMLLSLLRHKRERLLDRDAALSAAAIRRMNRARDGLAGWAARLAPSLGRLIADAGRKADRDANELAAKDARLQAAPLVRFVALSARLEALDRTRLTLGYFDTLKRGYAVVRADGKVITTKTAVEPAATLELEFHDGKVVVTGKGAVRRGKSADGRDQGSLF
;
A
#
# COMPACT_ATOMS: atom_id res chain seq x y z
N HIS A 1 70.81 -79.10 61.84
CA HIS A 1 71.15 -80.26 62.70
C HIS A 1 72.36 -79.92 63.53
N VAL A 2 72.66 -80.66 64.60
CA VAL A 2 73.92 -80.52 65.36
C VAL A 2 74.77 -81.75 65.08
N LEU A 3 76.06 -81.55 64.82
CA LEU A 3 77.06 -82.61 64.69
C LEU A 3 78.09 -82.42 65.80
N ILE A 4 78.58 -83.53 66.36
CA ILE A 4 79.55 -83.52 67.45
C ILE A 4 80.75 -84.35 67.00
N TRP A 5 81.91 -83.71 66.92
CA TRP A 5 83.20 -84.39 66.78
C TRP A 5 83.85 -84.44 68.15
N PRO A 6 83.99 -85.61 68.80
CA PRO A 6 84.64 -85.70 70.10
C PRO A 6 86.13 -85.44 69.96
N VAL A 7 86.66 -84.56 70.82
CA VAL A 7 88.09 -84.23 70.91
C VAL A 7 88.49 -84.10 72.38
N ALA A 8 89.72 -84.46 72.70
CA ALA A 8 90.35 -84.08 73.95
C ALA A 8 90.39 -82.54 74.06
N VAL A 9 89.81 -81.98 75.11
CA VAL A 9 89.82 -80.52 75.33
C VAL A 9 91.02 -80.03 76.16
N GLN A 10 91.82 -80.96 76.68
CA GLN A 10 92.95 -80.71 77.60
C GLN A 10 94.09 -81.73 77.39
N GLY A 11 95.29 -81.35 77.80
CA GLY A 11 96.48 -82.21 77.71
C GLY A 11 97.02 -82.41 76.28
N LYS A 12 98.05 -83.27 76.14
CA LYS A 12 98.85 -83.39 74.90
C LYS A 12 98.07 -83.82 73.64
N ALA A 13 96.90 -84.44 73.80
CA ALA A 13 96.07 -84.86 72.68
C ALA A 13 95.19 -83.73 72.11
N CYS A 14 95.00 -82.63 72.85
CA CYS A 14 94.05 -81.57 72.49
C CYS A 14 94.35 -80.93 71.14
N ALA A 15 95.56 -80.40 70.96
CA ALA A 15 95.94 -79.72 69.72
C ALA A 15 95.80 -80.58 68.44
N PRO A 16 96.34 -81.82 68.36
CA PRO A 16 96.17 -82.63 67.17
C PRO A 16 94.72 -83.10 66.94
N GLU A 17 93.94 -83.39 67.99
CA GLU A 17 92.54 -83.81 67.83
C GLU A 17 91.63 -82.65 67.39
N VAL A 18 91.79 -81.45 67.96
CA VAL A 18 91.06 -80.23 67.56
C VAL A 18 91.39 -79.87 66.10
N ALA A 19 92.67 -79.90 65.71
CA ALA A 19 93.06 -79.65 64.33
C ALA A 19 92.49 -80.70 63.36
N ALA A 20 92.51 -81.99 63.74
CA ALA A 20 91.92 -83.07 62.96
C ALA A 20 90.39 -82.94 62.83
N ALA A 21 89.68 -82.45 63.86
CA ALA A 21 88.24 -82.22 63.81
C ALA A 21 87.86 -81.06 62.88
N ILE A 22 88.60 -79.94 62.92
CA ILE A 22 88.38 -78.79 62.01
C ILE A 22 88.63 -79.24 60.55
N ALA A 23 89.73 -79.94 60.29
CA ALA A 23 90.03 -80.50 58.97
C ALA A 23 88.97 -81.53 58.54
N GLY A 24 88.53 -82.40 59.46
CA GLY A 24 87.52 -83.43 59.24
C GLY A 24 86.17 -82.87 58.83
N PHE A 25 85.66 -81.83 59.53
CA PHE A 25 84.44 -81.12 59.12
C PHE A 25 84.58 -80.45 57.75
N ASN A 26 85.73 -79.82 57.48
CA ASN A 26 86.00 -79.19 56.18
C ASN A 26 86.11 -80.20 55.03
N ALA A 27 86.46 -81.46 55.31
CA ALA A 27 86.49 -82.55 54.34
C ALA A 27 85.10 -83.17 54.04
N ILE A 28 84.04 -82.84 54.80
CA ILE A 28 82.69 -83.37 54.52
C ILE A 28 82.16 -82.79 53.21
N VAL A 29 81.90 -83.67 52.24
CA VAL A 29 81.34 -83.32 50.93
C VAL A 29 79.88 -82.87 51.08
N ALA A 30 79.57 -81.69 50.54
CA ALA A 30 78.19 -81.17 50.53
C ALA A 30 77.25 -82.10 49.75
N GLY A 31 76.08 -82.42 50.31
CA GLY A 31 75.15 -83.40 49.74
C GLY A 31 75.52 -84.87 50.01
N GLY A 32 76.56 -85.14 50.80
CA GLY A 32 76.89 -86.50 51.26
C GLY A 32 75.91 -87.07 52.30
N PRO A 33 76.09 -88.34 52.73
CA PRO A 33 75.22 -89.00 53.71
C PRO A 33 75.33 -88.41 55.12
N ILE A 34 76.44 -87.73 55.41
CA ILE A 34 76.59 -86.84 56.57
C ILE A 34 76.47 -85.41 56.03
N PRO A 35 75.58 -84.56 56.55
CA PRO A 35 75.49 -83.18 56.11
C PRO A 35 76.78 -82.43 56.48
N ARG A 36 77.31 -81.62 55.56
CA ARG A 36 78.36 -80.65 55.88
C ARG A 36 77.75 -79.57 56.81
N PRO A 37 78.41 -79.19 57.92
CA PRO A 37 77.90 -78.09 58.75
C PRO A 37 78.13 -76.74 58.08
N ASP A 38 77.19 -75.80 58.28
CA ASP A 38 77.29 -74.42 57.79
C ASP A 38 78.21 -73.53 58.66
N LEU A 39 78.51 -74.00 59.88
CA LEU A 39 79.29 -73.31 60.91
C LEU A 39 80.00 -74.35 61.80
N ILE A 40 81.25 -74.09 62.19
CA ILE A 40 81.98 -74.84 63.21
C ILE A 40 82.01 -74.00 64.50
N ILE A 41 81.83 -74.65 65.65
CA ILE A 41 82.11 -74.03 66.97
C ILE A 41 83.16 -74.89 67.68
N VAL A 42 84.31 -74.31 68.00
CA VAL A 42 85.33 -74.95 68.85
C VAL A 42 85.08 -74.50 70.28
N ALA A 43 84.44 -75.36 71.07
CA ALA A 43 83.92 -75.03 72.39
C ALA A 43 84.67 -75.72 73.52
N ARG A 44 85.04 -74.94 74.56
CA ARG A 44 85.44 -75.46 75.87
C ARG A 44 84.95 -74.51 76.96
N GLY A 45 84.39 -75.07 78.04
CA GLY A 45 84.16 -74.30 79.27
C GLY A 45 85.45 -73.83 79.94
N GLY A 46 85.32 -73.07 81.03
CA GLY A 46 86.46 -72.59 81.81
C GLY A 46 87.41 -73.69 82.30
N GLY A 47 88.65 -73.28 82.58
CA GLY A 47 89.74 -74.08 83.12
C GLY A 47 90.87 -73.17 83.59
N SER A 48 92.04 -73.72 83.92
CA SER A 48 93.25 -72.91 84.12
C SER A 48 93.94 -72.60 82.78
N LEU A 49 94.95 -71.71 82.77
CA LEU A 49 95.62 -71.31 81.52
C LEU A 49 96.45 -72.46 80.92
N GLU A 50 97.03 -73.30 81.76
CA GLU A 50 97.75 -74.53 81.39
C GLU A 50 96.80 -75.53 80.71
N ASP A 51 95.55 -75.53 81.15
CA ASP A 51 94.46 -76.34 80.65
C ASP A 51 94.06 -75.92 79.22
N LEU A 52 93.93 -74.60 79.00
CA LEU A 52 93.59 -73.99 77.70
C LEU A 52 94.78 -73.99 76.71
N TRP A 53 95.98 -74.40 77.12
CA TRP A 53 97.19 -74.24 76.31
C TRP A 53 97.16 -74.95 74.95
N GLY A 54 96.38 -76.04 74.82
CA GLY A 54 96.21 -76.75 73.55
C GLY A 54 95.61 -75.91 72.41
N PHE A 55 94.91 -74.81 72.73
CA PHE A 55 94.37 -73.86 71.73
C PHE A 55 95.36 -72.77 71.32
N ASN A 56 96.57 -72.75 71.90
CA ASN A 56 97.69 -71.89 71.51
C ASN A 56 98.70 -72.58 70.58
N GLU A 57 98.52 -73.88 70.29
CA GLU A 57 99.43 -74.64 69.44
C GLU A 57 99.27 -74.30 67.96
N GLU A 58 100.38 -74.15 67.24
CA GLU A 58 100.42 -73.68 65.83
C GLU A 58 99.52 -74.52 64.90
N ILE A 59 99.40 -75.83 65.17
CA ILE A 59 98.57 -76.75 64.38
C ILE A 59 97.07 -76.40 64.45
N VAL A 60 96.58 -75.92 65.60
CA VAL A 60 95.18 -75.50 65.79
C VAL A 60 94.95 -74.15 65.10
N VAL A 61 95.88 -73.21 65.28
CA VAL A 61 95.85 -71.88 64.64
C VAL A 61 95.81 -72.02 63.11
N ARG A 62 96.65 -72.90 62.54
CA ARG A 62 96.67 -73.18 61.10
C ARG A 62 95.42 -73.91 60.61
N ALA A 63 94.87 -74.84 61.39
CA ALA A 63 93.65 -75.54 61.02
C ALA A 63 92.43 -74.60 61.00
N ALA A 64 92.32 -73.69 61.97
CA ALA A 64 91.28 -72.67 62.01
C ALA A 64 91.42 -71.66 60.85
N ALA A 65 92.62 -71.09 60.65
CA ALA A 65 92.88 -70.13 59.57
C ALA A 65 92.78 -70.73 58.15
N ALA A 66 92.81 -72.06 58.01
CA ALA A 66 92.56 -72.78 56.76
C ALA A 66 91.13 -73.32 56.63
N SER A 67 90.24 -73.01 57.58
CA SER A 67 88.84 -73.46 57.54
C SER A 67 88.07 -72.72 56.44
N VAL A 68 87.31 -73.48 55.63
CA VAL A 68 86.41 -72.97 54.59
C VAL A 68 84.98 -72.87 55.14
N ILE A 69 84.66 -73.63 56.18
CA ILE A 69 83.44 -73.47 56.98
C ILE A 69 83.73 -72.41 58.07
N PRO A 70 82.92 -71.35 58.22
CA PRO A 70 83.16 -70.33 59.24
C PRO A 70 83.25 -70.92 60.65
N LEU A 71 84.13 -70.37 61.48
CA LEU A 71 84.50 -70.93 62.77
C LEU A 71 84.31 -69.92 63.91
N ILE A 72 83.56 -70.31 64.94
CA ILE A 72 83.48 -69.57 66.21
C ILE A 72 84.38 -70.27 67.25
N SER A 73 85.34 -69.54 67.80
CA SER A 73 86.05 -69.94 69.02
C SER A 73 85.21 -69.62 70.24
N ALA A 74 85.06 -70.58 71.15
CA ALA A 74 84.24 -70.49 72.35
C ALA A 74 84.96 -71.18 73.52
N VAL A 75 86.17 -70.72 73.80
CA VAL A 75 87.15 -71.33 74.72
C VAL A 75 87.38 -70.41 75.92
N GLY A 76 87.16 -70.91 77.14
CA GLY A 76 87.37 -70.15 78.38
C GLY A 76 86.25 -69.15 78.69
N HIS A 77 86.61 -68.02 79.29
CA HIS A 77 85.74 -66.86 79.60
C HIS A 77 86.23 -65.58 78.91
N GLU A 78 85.54 -64.44 79.12
CA GLU A 78 85.89 -63.14 78.52
C GLU A 78 87.37 -62.74 78.65
N THR A 79 88.01 -63.04 79.79
CA THR A 79 89.44 -62.79 80.07
C THR A 79 90.41 -63.70 79.32
N ASP A 80 89.98 -64.89 78.93
CA ASP A 80 90.87 -65.99 78.57
C ASP A 80 91.06 -65.98 77.05
N THR A 81 92.16 -65.40 76.56
CA THR A 81 92.41 -65.26 75.11
C THR A 81 93.47 -66.25 74.63
N THR A 82 93.15 -66.93 73.55
CA THR A 82 93.96 -67.98 72.91
C THR A 82 94.33 -67.59 71.48
N LEU A 83 95.36 -68.22 70.90
CA LEU A 83 95.71 -67.97 69.49
C LEU A 83 94.62 -68.45 68.52
N LEU A 84 93.82 -69.46 68.91
CA LEU A 84 92.61 -69.85 68.19
C LEU A 84 91.59 -68.71 68.09
N ASP A 85 91.40 -67.90 69.15
CA ASP A 85 90.45 -66.77 69.13
C ASP A 85 90.80 -65.70 68.09
N TYR A 86 92.09 -65.56 67.76
CA TYR A 86 92.59 -64.65 66.72
C TYR A 86 92.60 -65.26 65.31
N ALA A 87 92.42 -66.58 65.19
CA ALA A 87 92.37 -67.32 63.92
C ALA A 87 90.94 -67.72 63.51
N ALA A 88 89.98 -67.62 64.43
CA ALA A 88 88.55 -67.83 64.20
C ALA A 88 87.87 -66.59 63.58
N ASP A 89 86.82 -66.78 62.78
CA ASP A 89 86.00 -65.67 62.25
C ASP A 89 85.32 -64.86 63.36
N ARG A 90 85.01 -65.53 64.49
CA ARG A 90 84.46 -64.91 65.69
C ARG A 90 84.98 -65.58 66.97
N ARG A 91 85.15 -64.77 68.00
CA ARG A 91 85.24 -65.21 69.40
C ARG A 91 83.88 -65.02 70.09
N ALA A 92 83.45 -66.03 70.84
CA ALA A 92 82.35 -65.95 71.79
C ALA A 92 82.87 -66.26 73.21
N PRO A 93 82.37 -65.57 74.26
CA PRO A 93 82.93 -65.70 75.61
C PRO A 93 82.50 -66.96 76.36
N THR A 94 81.54 -67.73 75.82
CA THR A 94 81.14 -69.05 76.34
C THR A 94 80.58 -69.90 75.19
N PRO A 95 80.52 -71.25 75.34
CA PRO A 95 79.81 -72.12 74.40
C PRO A 95 78.33 -71.76 74.18
N THR A 96 77.66 -71.24 75.22
CA THR A 96 76.25 -70.78 75.12
C THR A 96 76.14 -69.54 74.25
N ALA A 97 76.99 -68.54 74.47
CA ALA A 97 77.04 -67.32 73.65
C ALA A 97 77.40 -67.64 72.19
N ALA A 98 78.24 -68.66 71.94
CA ALA A 98 78.54 -69.12 70.59
C ALA A 98 77.29 -69.71 69.89
N ALA A 99 76.46 -70.47 70.61
CA ALA A 99 75.20 -70.98 70.09
C ALA A 99 74.18 -69.85 69.83
N GLU A 100 74.10 -68.85 70.70
CA GLU A 100 73.25 -67.66 70.52
C GLU A 100 73.69 -66.78 69.34
N MET A 101 74.99 -66.68 69.06
CA MET A 101 75.51 -66.06 67.84
C MET A 101 75.25 -66.90 66.57
N ALA A 102 75.19 -68.23 66.71
CA ALA A 102 75.07 -69.16 65.59
C ALA A 102 73.63 -69.31 65.06
N VAL A 103 72.61 -69.24 65.92
CA VAL A 103 71.21 -69.45 65.54
C VAL A 103 70.26 -68.39 66.11
N PRO A 104 69.35 -67.82 65.30
CA PRO A 104 68.44 -66.76 65.74
C PRO A 104 67.43 -67.26 66.77
N VAL A 105 67.12 -66.43 67.76
CA VAL A 105 66.20 -66.76 68.86
C VAL A 105 64.78 -66.96 68.33
N ARG A 106 64.27 -68.19 68.41
CA ARG A 106 62.94 -68.58 67.88
C ARG A 106 61.79 -67.69 68.39
N MET A 107 61.85 -67.21 69.63
CA MET A 107 60.81 -66.34 70.19
C MET A 107 60.80 -64.94 69.57
N GLU A 108 61.96 -64.39 69.20
CA GLU A 108 62.05 -63.10 68.51
C GLU A 108 61.52 -63.20 67.08
N LEU A 109 61.83 -64.29 66.38
CA LEU A 109 61.29 -64.58 65.05
C LEU A 109 59.76 -64.70 65.06
N LEU A 110 59.19 -65.36 66.08
CA LEU A 110 57.74 -65.45 66.27
C LEU A 110 57.12 -64.07 66.57
N ALA A 111 57.68 -63.31 67.52
CA ALA A 111 57.21 -61.96 67.84
C ALA A 111 57.29 -61.00 66.65
N GLY A 112 58.34 -61.12 65.82
CA GLY A 112 58.48 -60.40 64.56
C GLY A 112 57.38 -60.76 63.55
N LEU A 113 57.09 -62.05 63.38
CA LEU A 113 56.05 -62.55 62.48
C LEU A 113 54.65 -62.11 62.93
N ASP A 114 54.34 -62.19 64.23
CA ASP A 114 53.09 -61.68 64.81
C ASP A 114 52.95 -60.17 64.63
N GLY A 115 54.04 -59.42 64.83
CA GLY A 115 54.10 -57.97 64.57
C GLY A 115 53.81 -57.63 63.11
N MET A 116 54.36 -58.40 62.16
CA MET A 116 54.09 -58.25 60.72
C MET A 116 52.64 -58.61 60.38
N ALA A 117 52.09 -59.70 60.92
CA ALA A 117 50.71 -60.11 60.71
C ALA A 117 49.72 -59.06 61.24
N ALA A 118 49.92 -58.58 62.47
CA ALA A 118 49.11 -57.51 63.05
C ALA A 118 49.23 -56.20 62.27
N ARG A 119 50.40 -55.87 61.70
CA ARG A 119 50.57 -54.72 60.79
C ARG A 119 49.78 -54.90 59.49
N LEU A 120 49.85 -56.08 58.86
CA LEU A 120 49.12 -56.40 57.63
C LEU A 120 47.60 -56.24 57.83
N SER A 121 47.04 -56.87 58.87
CA SER A 121 45.60 -56.80 59.19
C SER A 121 45.10 -55.37 59.40
N ARG A 122 45.88 -54.53 60.11
CA ARG A 122 45.56 -53.10 60.30
C ARG A 122 45.58 -52.31 58.98
N VAL A 123 46.54 -52.56 58.09
CA VAL A 123 46.61 -51.89 56.77
C VAL A 123 45.43 -52.30 55.89
N VAL A 124 45.06 -53.58 55.87
CA VAL A 124 43.90 -54.08 55.10
C VAL A 124 42.60 -53.46 55.63
N ALA A 125 42.36 -53.49 56.94
CA ALA A 125 41.17 -52.91 57.57
C ALA A 125 41.05 -51.40 57.28
N ASN A 126 42.13 -50.64 57.44
CA ASN A 126 42.15 -49.21 57.15
C ASN A 126 41.91 -48.91 55.66
N SER A 127 42.50 -49.71 54.75
CA SER A 127 42.28 -49.55 53.30
C SER A 127 40.82 -49.81 52.90
N MET A 128 40.19 -50.85 53.47
CA MET A 128 38.77 -51.13 53.24
C MET A 128 37.87 -50.03 53.82
N GLY A 129 38.17 -49.54 55.03
CA GLY A 129 37.45 -48.43 55.65
C GLY A 129 37.50 -47.15 54.80
N GLN A 130 38.68 -46.76 54.32
CA GLN A 130 38.87 -45.60 53.45
C GLN A 130 38.15 -45.76 52.10
N LYS A 131 38.27 -46.92 51.45
CA LYS A 131 37.58 -47.20 50.17
C LYS A 131 36.05 -47.20 50.34
N GLY A 132 35.54 -47.82 51.39
CA GLY A 132 34.11 -47.81 51.73
C GLY A 132 33.58 -46.42 52.05
N GLN A 133 34.37 -45.58 52.72
CA GLN A 133 34.00 -44.18 52.96
C GLN A 133 33.99 -43.36 51.66
N ARG A 134 35.03 -43.48 50.83
CA ARG A 134 35.10 -42.81 49.52
C ARG A 134 33.94 -43.21 48.61
N LEU A 135 33.52 -44.48 48.62
CA LEU A 135 32.33 -44.95 47.89
C LEU A 135 31.04 -44.30 48.40
N ARG A 136 30.85 -44.20 49.74
CA ARG A 136 29.68 -43.50 50.32
C ARG A 136 29.64 -42.03 49.96
N ASP A 137 30.78 -41.34 49.94
CA ASP A 137 30.83 -39.92 49.63
C ASP A 137 30.67 -39.62 48.13
N LEU A 138 31.17 -40.49 47.25
CA LEU A 138 30.82 -40.45 45.82
C LEU A 138 29.33 -40.78 45.60
N GLY A 139 28.77 -41.71 46.36
CA GLY A 139 27.33 -42.02 46.37
C GLY A 139 26.45 -40.86 46.85
N ARG A 140 26.98 -39.94 47.67
CA ARG A 140 26.32 -38.68 48.07
C ARG A 140 26.48 -37.57 47.04
N ALA A 141 27.56 -37.59 46.27
CA ALA A 141 27.83 -36.62 45.20
C ALA A 141 27.06 -36.92 43.90
N LEU A 142 26.61 -38.17 43.71
CA LEU A 142 25.67 -38.54 42.66
C LEU A 142 24.34 -37.78 42.84
N PRO A 143 23.89 -36.98 41.84
CA PRO A 143 22.58 -36.34 41.91
C PRO A 143 21.46 -37.38 41.97
N ARG A 144 20.42 -37.12 42.75
CA ARG A 144 19.22 -37.97 42.74
C ARG A 144 18.56 -37.93 41.35
N ILE A 145 17.91 -39.02 40.96
CA ILE A 145 17.32 -39.20 39.61
C ILE A 145 16.29 -38.10 39.32
N GLU A 146 15.50 -37.72 40.33
CA GLU A 146 14.51 -36.63 40.22
C GLU A 146 15.20 -35.30 39.91
N GLY A 147 16.38 -35.04 40.50
CA GLY A 147 17.19 -33.85 40.27
C GLY A 147 17.81 -33.80 38.87
N LEU A 148 18.19 -34.95 38.30
CA LEU A 148 18.64 -35.04 36.90
C LEU A 148 17.51 -34.70 35.92
N THR A 149 16.27 -35.10 36.24
CA THR A 149 15.10 -34.86 35.39
C THR A 149 14.40 -33.51 35.63
N ALA A 150 14.56 -32.89 36.80
CA ALA A 150 13.81 -31.71 37.22
C ALA A 150 13.93 -30.53 36.23
N GLN A 151 15.13 -30.24 35.71
CA GLN A 151 15.33 -29.16 34.74
C GLN A 151 14.69 -29.49 33.38
N ALA A 152 14.63 -30.76 32.99
CA ALA A 152 13.97 -31.19 31.76
C ALA A 152 12.44 -31.10 31.90
N ALA A 153 11.89 -31.52 33.04
CA ALA A 153 10.47 -31.38 33.37
C ALA A 153 10.05 -29.91 33.42
N GLN A 154 10.76 -29.05 34.17
CA GLN A 154 10.49 -27.61 34.23
C GLN A 154 10.52 -26.94 32.85
N ARG A 155 11.43 -27.36 31.96
CA ARG A 155 11.45 -26.90 30.56
C ARG A 155 10.23 -27.40 29.78
N PHE A 156 9.84 -28.66 29.93
CA PHE A 156 8.64 -29.22 29.30
C PHE A 156 7.38 -28.45 29.73
N ASP A 157 7.18 -28.25 31.03
CA ASP A 157 6.01 -27.54 31.57
C ASP A 157 5.91 -26.10 31.04
N LEU A 158 7.05 -25.39 31.00
CA LEU A 158 7.13 -24.03 30.45
C LEU A 158 6.75 -23.98 28.96
N TRP A 159 7.17 -24.97 28.17
CA TRP A 159 6.81 -25.04 26.75
C TRP A 159 5.36 -25.48 26.54
N ALA A 160 4.86 -26.44 27.33
CA ALA A 160 3.47 -26.90 27.29
C ALA A 160 2.49 -25.77 27.61
N GLY A 161 2.73 -25.02 28.69
CA GLY A 161 1.92 -23.86 29.06
C GLY A 161 1.96 -22.73 28.01
N ARG A 162 3.13 -22.51 27.40
CA ARG A 162 3.27 -21.52 26.30
C ARG A 162 2.60 -21.96 25.00
N LEU A 163 2.59 -23.25 24.69
CA LEU A 163 2.06 -23.78 23.42
C LEU A 163 0.57 -23.49 23.25
N GLY A 164 -0.25 -23.71 24.29
CA GLY A 164 -1.69 -23.43 24.25
C GLY A 164 -1.99 -21.96 23.96
N GLY A 165 -1.33 -21.04 24.67
CA GLY A 165 -1.49 -19.59 24.45
C GLY A 165 -0.98 -19.14 23.08
N ALA A 166 0.14 -19.69 22.60
CA ALA A 166 0.69 -19.39 21.28
C ALA A 166 -0.23 -19.86 20.14
N LEU A 167 -0.79 -21.08 20.24
CA LEU A 167 -1.77 -21.61 19.29
C LEU A 167 -3.06 -20.78 19.30
N GLY A 168 -3.56 -20.40 20.47
CA GLY A 168 -4.72 -19.51 20.62
C GLY A 168 -4.51 -18.15 19.95
N MET A 169 -3.38 -17.48 20.22
CA MET A 169 -3.04 -16.21 19.55
C MET A 169 -2.83 -16.38 18.04
N ALA A 170 -2.24 -17.48 17.58
CA ALA A 170 -2.07 -17.76 16.15
C ALA A 170 -3.42 -17.97 15.43
N ALA A 171 -4.35 -18.70 16.07
CA ALA A 171 -5.71 -18.86 15.59
C ALA A 171 -6.46 -17.53 15.52
N SER A 172 -6.44 -16.72 16.59
CA SER A 172 -7.08 -15.39 16.61
C SER A 172 -6.48 -14.42 15.59
N ARG A 173 -5.15 -14.42 15.38
CA ARG A 173 -4.52 -13.62 14.32
C ARG A 173 -4.95 -14.06 12.92
N LYS A 174 -4.98 -15.36 12.64
CA LYS A 174 -5.48 -15.90 11.35
C LYS A 174 -6.96 -15.55 11.14
N ARG A 175 -7.78 -15.64 12.19
CA ARG A 175 -9.20 -15.28 12.15
C ARG A 175 -9.40 -13.80 11.84
N ALA A 176 -8.72 -12.92 12.55
CA ALA A 176 -8.78 -11.47 12.31
C ALA A 176 -8.29 -11.10 10.90
N ASP A 177 -7.27 -11.76 10.37
CA ASP A 177 -6.83 -11.52 8.99
C ASP A 177 -7.86 -12.01 7.95
N PHE A 178 -8.45 -13.18 8.17
CA PHE A 178 -9.57 -13.66 7.36
C PHE A 178 -10.78 -12.72 7.42
N GLU A 179 -11.18 -12.26 8.61
CA GLU A 179 -12.30 -11.34 8.80
C GLU A 179 -12.06 -9.98 8.13
N ARG A 180 -10.82 -9.45 8.14
CA ARG A 180 -10.45 -8.25 7.36
C ARG A 180 -10.58 -8.46 5.85
N ARG A 181 -10.14 -9.61 5.32
CA ARG A 181 -10.29 -9.94 3.88
C ARG A 181 -11.75 -10.16 3.51
N ALA A 182 -12.52 -10.85 4.35
CA ALA A 182 -13.94 -11.11 4.15
C ALA A 182 -14.80 -9.83 4.27
N ALA A 183 -14.38 -8.84 5.07
CA ALA A 183 -15.05 -7.54 5.15
C ALA A 183 -15.08 -6.78 3.81
N LEU A 184 -14.09 -6.99 2.93
CA LEU A 184 -14.05 -6.45 1.57
C LEU A 184 -15.09 -7.10 0.64
N ILE A 185 -15.65 -8.26 1.02
CA ILE A 185 -16.64 -9.03 0.27
C ILE A 185 -17.97 -9.09 1.05
N ARG A 186 -18.40 -7.92 1.59
CA ARG A 186 -19.72 -7.77 2.23
C ARG A 186 -20.76 -7.27 1.22
N PRO A 187 -21.82 -8.05 0.91
CA PRO A 187 -22.88 -7.64 0.00
C PRO A 187 -23.50 -6.28 0.35
N GLU A 188 -23.64 -5.97 1.64
CA GLU A 188 -24.19 -4.71 2.15
C GLU A 188 -23.44 -3.47 1.62
N MET A 189 -22.13 -3.54 1.41
CA MET A 189 -21.38 -2.41 0.86
C MET A 189 -21.69 -2.20 -0.63
N LEU A 190 -21.80 -3.29 -1.40
CA LEU A 190 -22.20 -3.23 -2.80
C LEU A 190 -23.66 -2.76 -2.95
N LEU A 191 -24.57 -3.29 -2.12
CA LEU A 191 -25.99 -2.91 -2.08
C LEU A 191 -26.19 -1.45 -1.64
N SER A 192 -25.39 -0.95 -0.70
CA SER A 192 -25.38 0.45 -0.27
C SER A 192 -24.89 1.38 -1.39
N LEU A 193 -23.79 1.02 -2.07
CA LEU A 193 -23.30 1.76 -3.24
C LEU A 193 -24.32 1.78 -4.39
N LEU A 194 -24.98 0.65 -4.67
CA LEU A 194 -26.05 0.56 -5.67
C LEU A 194 -27.27 1.41 -5.29
N ARG A 195 -27.66 1.42 -4.01
CA ARG A 195 -28.75 2.27 -3.49
C ARG A 195 -28.43 3.75 -3.68
N HIS A 196 -27.25 4.20 -3.26
CA HIS A 196 -26.83 5.59 -3.40
C HIS A 196 -26.68 6.03 -4.87
N LYS A 197 -26.24 5.13 -5.76
CA LYS A 197 -26.24 5.38 -7.21
C LYS A 197 -27.66 5.51 -7.78
N ARG A 198 -28.61 4.71 -7.29
CA ARG A 198 -30.04 4.78 -7.70
C ARG A 198 -30.72 6.06 -7.19
N GLU A 199 -30.48 6.45 -5.94
CA GLU A 199 -30.95 7.73 -5.37
C GLU A 199 -30.45 8.91 -6.23
N ARG A 200 -29.15 8.96 -6.53
CA ARG A 200 -28.57 10.03 -7.38
C ARG A 200 -29.10 10.04 -8.81
N LEU A 201 -29.54 8.91 -9.36
CA LEU A 201 -30.22 8.87 -10.67
C LEU A 201 -31.63 9.47 -10.58
N LEU A 202 -32.40 9.13 -9.54
CA LEU A 202 -33.73 9.71 -9.29
C LEU A 202 -33.65 11.23 -9.07
N ASP A 203 -32.65 11.71 -8.32
CA ASP A 203 -32.39 13.15 -8.14
C ASP A 203 -32.11 13.86 -9.46
N ARG A 204 -31.36 13.24 -10.38
CA ARG A 204 -31.09 13.82 -11.71
C ARG A 204 -32.35 13.81 -12.58
N ASP A 205 -33.12 12.73 -12.55
CA ASP A 205 -34.36 12.60 -13.33
C ASP A 205 -35.43 13.63 -12.90
N ALA A 206 -35.63 13.79 -11.58
CA ALA A 206 -36.49 14.83 -11.03
C ALA A 206 -36.00 16.24 -11.40
N ALA A 207 -34.70 16.50 -11.34
CA ALA A 207 -34.11 17.78 -11.72
C ALA A 207 -34.27 18.08 -13.23
N LEU A 208 -34.10 17.08 -14.10
CA LEU A 208 -34.32 17.17 -15.54
C LEU A 208 -35.80 17.42 -15.88
N SER A 209 -36.71 16.65 -15.28
CA SER A 209 -38.16 16.82 -15.43
C SER A 209 -38.61 18.22 -15.01
N ALA A 210 -38.14 18.70 -13.84
CA ALA A 210 -38.43 20.06 -13.39
C ALA A 210 -37.80 21.14 -14.29
N ALA A 211 -36.64 20.89 -14.91
CA ALA A 211 -36.03 21.79 -15.87
C ALA A 211 -36.80 21.84 -17.20
N ALA A 212 -37.34 20.71 -17.67
CA ALA A 212 -38.21 20.63 -18.84
C ALA A 212 -39.51 21.42 -18.61
N ILE A 213 -40.17 21.25 -17.46
CA ILE A 213 -41.36 22.03 -17.08
C ILE A 213 -41.03 23.54 -17.02
N ARG A 214 -39.91 23.93 -16.40
CA ARG A 214 -39.44 25.34 -16.39
C ARG A 214 -39.07 25.89 -17.77
N ARG A 215 -38.78 25.04 -18.76
CA ARG A 215 -38.59 25.46 -20.17
C ARG A 215 -39.95 25.63 -20.86
N MET A 216 -40.87 24.68 -20.66
CA MET A 216 -42.22 24.71 -21.21
C MET A 216 -42.99 25.96 -20.76
N ASN A 217 -42.97 26.25 -19.45
CA ASN A 217 -43.66 27.42 -18.89
C ASN A 217 -43.09 28.72 -19.46
N ARG A 218 -41.77 28.93 -19.44
CA ARG A 218 -41.16 30.14 -20.04
C ARG A 218 -41.49 30.34 -21.52
N ALA A 219 -41.63 29.25 -22.29
CA ALA A 219 -42.07 29.33 -23.68
C ALA A 219 -43.55 29.76 -23.80
N ARG A 220 -44.43 29.20 -22.95
CA ARG A 220 -45.84 29.60 -22.83
C ARG A 220 -46.00 31.06 -22.39
N ASP A 221 -45.24 31.49 -21.40
CA ASP A 221 -45.27 32.85 -20.85
C ASP A 221 -44.79 33.88 -21.89
N GLY A 222 -43.73 33.55 -22.64
CA GLY A 222 -43.25 34.34 -23.77
C GLY A 222 -44.30 34.48 -24.88
N LEU A 223 -44.95 33.37 -25.26
CA LEU A 223 -46.01 33.37 -26.28
C LEU A 223 -47.26 34.14 -25.81
N ALA A 224 -47.64 34.03 -24.54
CA ALA A 224 -48.70 34.83 -23.94
C ALA A 224 -48.34 36.33 -23.93
N GLY A 225 -47.09 36.67 -23.62
CA GLY A 225 -46.57 38.04 -23.69
C GLY A 225 -46.55 38.62 -25.11
N TRP A 226 -46.37 37.79 -26.14
CA TRP A 226 -46.52 38.20 -27.55
C TRP A 226 -47.98 38.40 -27.93
N ALA A 227 -48.88 37.47 -27.55
CA ALA A 227 -50.32 37.60 -27.78
C ALA A 227 -50.90 38.87 -27.13
N ALA A 228 -50.49 39.18 -25.90
CA ALA A 228 -50.88 40.39 -25.18
C ALA A 228 -50.39 41.72 -25.82
N ARG A 229 -49.39 41.67 -26.71
CA ARG A 229 -48.92 42.82 -27.51
C ARG A 229 -49.59 42.89 -28.89
N LEU A 230 -49.93 41.73 -29.46
CA LEU A 230 -50.65 41.63 -30.73
C LEU A 230 -52.11 42.07 -30.62
N ALA A 231 -52.86 41.64 -29.60
CA ALA A 231 -54.28 42.01 -29.48
C ALA A 231 -54.52 43.55 -29.42
N PRO A 232 -53.78 44.35 -28.63
CA PRO A 232 -53.98 45.81 -28.59
C PRO A 232 -53.40 46.58 -29.78
N SER A 233 -52.60 45.95 -30.64
CA SER A 233 -52.11 46.57 -31.89
C SER A 233 -53.04 46.24 -33.06
N LEU A 234 -53.46 44.99 -33.18
CA LEU A 234 -54.44 44.54 -34.17
C LEU A 234 -55.83 45.19 -33.94
N GLY A 235 -56.27 45.31 -32.68
CA GLY A 235 -57.49 46.06 -32.33
C GLY A 235 -57.43 47.55 -32.68
N ARG A 236 -56.27 48.21 -32.57
CA ARG A 236 -56.08 49.60 -33.02
C ARG A 236 -56.16 49.70 -34.54
N LEU A 237 -55.50 48.80 -35.27
CA LEU A 237 -55.57 48.77 -36.75
C LEU A 237 -57.00 48.56 -37.27
N ILE A 238 -57.79 47.69 -36.62
CA ILE A 238 -59.22 47.52 -36.95
C ILE A 238 -60.02 48.80 -36.67
N ALA A 239 -59.80 49.45 -35.52
CA ALA A 239 -60.47 50.71 -35.18
C ALA A 239 -60.08 51.87 -36.11
N ASP A 240 -58.84 51.93 -36.58
CA ASP A 240 -58.36 52.93 -37.55
C ASP A 240 -58.91 52.67 -38.96
N ALA A 241 -59.05 51.40 -39.35
CA ALA A 241 -59.70 51.00 -40.61
C ALA A 241 -61.20 51.35 -40.60
N GLY A 242 -61.92 51.03 -39.51
CA GLY A 242 -63.32 51.40 -39.32
C GLY A 242 -63.53 52.92 -39.40
N ARG A 243 -62.77 53.68 -38.59
CA ARG A 243 -62.79 55.16 -38.62
C ARG A 243 -62.33 55.76 -39.95
N LYS A 244 -61.74 54.98 -40.87
CA LYS A 244 -61.54 55.41 -42.27
C LYS A 244 -62.78 55.11 -43.11
N ALA A 245 -63.29 53.89 -43.08
CA ALA A 245 -64.50 53.49 -43.81
C ALA A 245 -65.70 54.41 -43.50
N ASP A 246 -65.90 54.79 -42.24
CA ASP A 246 -66.96 55.72 -41.83
C ASP A 246 -66.80 57.10 -42.47
N ARG A 247 -65.56 57.62 -42.59
CA ARG A 247 -65.28 58.91 -43.25
C ARG A 247 -65.47 58.82 -44.75
N ASP A 248 -64.93 57.77 -45.38
CA ASP A 248 -65.05 57.53 -46.81
C ASP A 248 -66.53 57.38 -47.23
N ALA A 249 -67.36 56.73 -46.40
CA ALA A 249 -68.80 56.59 -46.60
C ALA A 249 -69.56 57.93 -46.44
N ASN A 250 -69.24 58.73 -45.41
CA ASN A 250 -69.85 60.06 -45.23
C ASN A 250 -69.46 61.02 -46.37
N GLU A 251 -68.21 60.98 -46.85
CA GLU A 251 -67.80 61.72 -48.04
C GLU A 251 -68.54 61.27 -49.30
N LEU A 252 -68.80 59.96 -49.46
CA LEU A 252 -69.55 59.43 -50.60
C LEU A 252 -71.01 59.93 -50.58
N ALA A 253 -71.67 59.86 -49.43
CA ALA A 253 -73.03 60.37 -49.25
C ALA A 253 -73.14 61.89 -49.53
N ALA A 254 -72.17 62.68 -49.06
CA ALA A 254 -72.11 64.12 -49.34
C ALA A 254 -71.86 64.44 -50.83
N LYS A 255 -71.15 63.57 -51.56
CA LYS A 255 -70.92 63.69 -53.00
C LYS A 255 -72.17 63.30 -53.81
N ASP A 256 -72.85 62.21 -53.43
CA ASP A 256 -74.12 61.81 -54.06
C ASP A 256 -75.21 62.87 -53.86
N ALA A 257 -75.43 63.37 -52.64
CA ALA A 257 -76.42 64.42 -52.38
C ALA A 257 -76.19 65.69 -53.25
N ARG A 258 -74.93 66.05 -53.51
CA ARG A 258 -74.58 67.13 -54.45
C ARG A 258 -74.85 66.76 -55.92
N LEU A 259 -74.62 65.51 -56.30
CA LEU A 259 -74.85 64.98 -57.65
C LEU A 259 -76.34 64.89 -57.98
N GLN A 260 -77.19 64.54 -57.02
CA GLN A 260 -78.66 64.56 -57.17
C GLN A 260 -79.21 65.99 -57.28
N ALA A 261 -78.66 66.96 -56.53
CA ALA A 261 -79.16 68.34 -56.50
C ALA A 261 -78.75 69.18 -57.73
N ALA A 262 -77.53 69.00 -58.25
CA ALA A 262 -76.97 69.86 -59.29
C ALA A 262 -77.75 69.88 -60.64
N PRO A 263 -78.31 68.76 -61.15
CA PRO A 263 -79.12 68.76 -62.36
C PRO A 263 -80.38 69.64 -62.23
N LEU A 264 -81.11 69.54 -61.12
CA LEU A 264 -82.36 70.27 -60.89
C LEU A 264 -82.12 71.79 -60.93
N VAL A 265 -81.10 72.28 -60.22
CA VAL A 265 -80.71 73.70 -60.23
C VAL A 265 -80.32 74.16 -61.65
N ARG A 266 -79.61 73.31 -62.40
CA ARG A 266 -79.18 73.62 -63.77
C ARG A 266 -80.35 73.67 -64.77
N PHE A 267 -81.33 72.78 -64.66
CA PHE A 267 -82.51 72.80 -65.52
C PHE A 267 -83.37 74.06 -65.31
N VAL A 268 -83.63 74.45 -64.05
CA VAL A 268 -84.37 75.68 -63.73
C VAL A 268 -83.69 76.92 -64.32
N ALA A 269 -82.35 77.03 -64.18
CA ALA A 269 -81.59 78.14 -64.74
C ALA A 269 -81.57 78.18 -66.28
N LEU A 270 -81.62 77.02 -66.94
CA LEU A 270 -81.69 76.93 -68.41
C LEU A 270 -83.07 77.34 -68.95
N SER A 271 -84.17 76.88 -68.34
CA SER A 271 -85.52 77.27 -68.76
C SER A 271 -85.75 78.78 -68.65
N ALA A 272 -85.37 79.40 -67.54
CA ALA A 272 -85.49 80.85 -67.35
C ALA A 272 -84.68 81.66 -68.39
N ARG A 273 -83.53 81.14 -68.83
CA ARG A 273 -82.72 81.76 -69.88
C ARG A 273 -83.35 81.63 -71.27
N LEU A 274 -84.11 80.55 -71.51
CA LEU A 274 -84.77 80.28 -72.78
C LEU A 274 -85.98 81.23 -72.98
N GLU A 275 -86.79 81.45 -71.95
CA GLU A 275 -87.86 82.46 -71.97
C GLU A 275 -87.35 83.89 -72.23
N ALA A 276 -86.21 84.25 -71.65
CA ALA A 276 -85.61 85.59 -71.82
C ALA A 276 -85.11 85.84 -73.26
N LEU A 277 -84.65 84.78 -73.95
CA LEU A 277 -84.21 84.85 -75.34
C LEU A 277 -85.38 84.99 -76.32
N ASP A 278 -86.52 84.36 -76.06
CA ASP A 278 -87.69 84.50 -76.95
C ASP A 278 -88.32 85.91 -76.87
N ARG A 279 -88.38 86.50 -75.68
CA ARG A 279 -88.82 87.90 -75.48
C ARG A 279 -87.93 88.93 -76.20
N THR A 280 -86.63 88.65 -76.32
CA THR A 280 -85.68 89.53 -77.04
C THR A 280 -85.68 89.31 -78.54
N ARG A 281 -86.00 88.09 -79.02
CA ARG A 281 -86.27 87.83 -80.45
C ARG A 281 -87.43 88.68 -80.98
N LEU A 282 -88.53 88.77 -80.23
CA LEU A 282 -89.73 89.49 -80.66
C LEU A 282 -89.53 91.02 -80.73
N THR A 283 -88.69 91.60 -79.87
CA THR A 283 -88.49 93.06 -79.78
C THR A 283 -87.49 93.64 -80.78
N LEU A 284 -86.72 92.81 -81.50
CA LEU A 284 -85.72 93.23 -82.50
C LEU A 284 -86.16 93.01 -83.96
N GLY A 285 -87.39 92.52 -84.20
CA GLY A 285 -87.92 92.27 -85.55
C GLY A 285 -88.56 93.50 -86.19
N TYR A 286 -88.16 93.84 -87.42
CA TYR A 286 -88.68 95.02 -88.15
C TYR A 286 -90.16 94.96 -88.54
N PHE A 287 -90.84 93.82 -88.35
CA PHE A 287 -92.25 93.65 -88.68
C PHE A 287 -93.18 94.57 -87.86
N ASP A 288 -92.84 94.84 -86.60
CA ASP A 288 -93.61 95.77 -85.74
C ASP A 288 -93.25 97.25 -85.97
N THR A 289 -92.13 97.56 -86.64
CA THR A 289 -91.83 98.94 -87.07
C THR A 289 -92.56 99.31 -88.35
N LEU A 290 -92.83 98.37 -89.26
CA LEU A 290 -93.72 98.61 -90.41
C LEU A 290 -95.16 98.97 -89.96
N LYS A 291 -95.68 98.29 -88.92
CA LYS A 291 -97.00 98.61 -88.32
C LYS A 291 -97.12 100.04 -87.75
N ARG A 292 -96.01 100.78 -87.63
CA ARG A 292 -95.97 102.16 -87.10
C ARG A 292 -95.96 103.23 -88.21
N GLY A 293 -96.31 102.88 -89.45
CA GLY A 293 -96.47 103.83 -90.55
C GLY A 293 -95.19 104.21 -91.28
N TYR A 294 -94.11 103.46 -91.09
CA TYR A 294 -92.84 103.64 -91.81
C TYR A 294 -92.81 102.75 -93.06
N ALA A 295 -92.32 103.30 -94.18
CA ALA A 295 -92.10 102.55 -95.42
C ALA A 295 -90.61 102.30 -95.66
N VAL A 296 -90.27 101.11 -96.17
CA VAL A 296 -88.90 100.74 -96.56
C VAL A 296 -88.69 101.10 -98.03
N VAL A 297 -87.83 102.08 -98.30
CA VAL A 297 -87.49 102.52 -99.65
C VAL A 297 -86.42 101.61 -100.25
N ARG A 298 -86.60 101.17 -101.49
CA ARG A 298 -85.65 100.32 -102.23
C ARG A 298 -85.42 100.82 -103.65
N ALA A 299 -84.27 100.48 -104.24
CA ALA A 299 -84.11 100.34 -105.69
C ALA A 299 -83.24 99.10 -105.97
N ASP A 300 -83.52 98.40 -107.07
CA ASP A 300 -82.84 97.15 -107.47
C ASP A 300 -82.65 96.17 -106.28
N GLY A 301 -83.72 95.99 -105.50
CA GLY A 301 -83.81 95.12 -104.32
C GLY A 301 -83.13 95.63 -103.04
N LYS A 302 -82.22 96.61 -103.13
CA LYS A 302 -81.45 97.15 -101.99
C LYS A 302 -82.19 98.30 -101.32
N VAL A 303 -82.18 98.32 -99.99
CA VAL A 303 -82.77 99.40 -99.18
C VAL A 303 -81.93 100.67 -99.35
N ILE A 304 -82.58 101.79 -99.67
CA ILE A 304 -81.95 103.11 -99.82
C ILE A 304 -82.30 103.98 -98.62
N THR A 305 -81.28 104.49 -97.94
CA THR A 305 -81.40 105.26 -96.69
C THR A 305 -80.96 106.72 -96.81
N THR A 306 -80.44 107.14 -97.96
CA THR A 306 -79.80 108.45 -98.17
C THR A 306 -80.22 109.12 -99.47
N LYS A 307 -80.49 110.43 -99.41
CA LYS A 307 -81.09 111.21 -100.52
C LYS A 307 -80.25 111.18 -101.81
N THR A 308 -78.92 111.26 -101.71
CA THR A 308 -78.03 111.33 -102.89
C THR A 308 -78.05 110.05 -103.74
N ALA A 309 -78.48 108.92 -103.19
CA ALA A 309 -78.64 107.67 -103.93
C ALA A 309 -79.94 107.61 -104.77
N VAL A 310 -80.85 108.57 -104.62
CA VAL A 310 -82.10 108.67 -105.41
C VAL A 310 -81.87 109.30 -106.78
N GLU A 311 -81.00 110.31 -106.87
CA GLU A 311 -80.87 111.15 -108.06
C GLU A 311 -80.40 110.42 -109.36
N PRO A 312 -79.61 109.33 -109.32
CA PRO A 312 -79.33 108.51 -110.51
C PRO A 312 -80.34 107.37 -110.73
N ALA A 313 -81.24 107.08 -109.78
CA ALA A 313 -82.13 105.92 -109.83
C ALA A 313 -83.38 106.21 -110.66
N ALA A 314 -83.46 105.59 -111.84
CA ALA A 314 -84.61 105.76 -112.75
C ALA A 314 -85.90 105.06 -112.26
N THR A 315 -85.83 104.23 -111.21
CA THR A 315 -86.97 103.56 -110.56
C THR A 315 -86.71 103.37 -109.06
N LEU A 316 -87.66 103.79 -108.21
CA LEU A 316 -87.71 103.53 -106.76
C LEU A 316 -88.93 102.68 -106.41
N GLU A 317 -88.79 101.71 -105.49
CA GLU A 317 -89.86 100.90 -104.91
C GLU A 317 -90.07 101.26 -103.42
N LEU A 318 -91.33 101.38 -102.97
CA LEU A 318 -91.71 101.68 -101.59
C LEU A 318 -92.48 100.51 -100.98
N GLU A 319 -92.00 99.93 -99.87
CA GLU A 319 -92.59 98.79 -99.18
C GLU A 319 -93.25 99.22 -97.86
N PHE A 320 -94.58 99.12 -97.79
CA PHE A 320 -95.40 99.41 -96.61
C PHE A 320 -95.78 98.11 -95.87
N HIS A 321 -96.58 98.20 -94.81
CA HIS A 321 -97.04 97.03 -94.04
C HIS A 321 -98.01 96.10 -94.81
N ASP A 322 -98.50 96.54 -95.97
CA ASP A 322 -99.63 95.99 -96.73
C ASP A 322 -99.40 95.93 -98.26
N GLY A 323 -98.36 96.58 -98.81
CA GLY A 323 -98.14 96.60 -100.26
C GLY A 323 -96.87 97.31 -100.75
N LYS A 324 -96.70 97.36 -102.08
CA LYS A 324 -95.53 97.97 -102.77
C LYS A 324 -95.92 98.86 -103.96
N VAL A 325 -95.18 99.96 -104.19
CA VAL A 325 -95.46 101.01 -105.21
C VAL A 325 -94.16 101.57 -105.84
N VAL A 326 -94.16 102.08 -107.09
CA VAL A 326 -92.94 102.44 -107.88
C VAL A 326 -92.97 103.85 -108.56
N VAL A 327 -91.83 104.59 -108.64
CA VAL A 327 -91.69 106.01 -109.15
C VAL A 327 -90.35 106.27 -109.91
N THR A 328 -90.21 107.29 -110.81
CA THR A 328 -89.08 107.41 -111.81
C THR A 328 -88.43 108.81 -112.05
N GLY A 329 -87.21 108.87 -112.66
CA GLY A 329 -86.42 110.12 -112.96
C GLY A 329 -85.19 109.95 -113.93
N LYS A 330 -84.46 111.02 -114.30
CA LYS A 330 -83.35 111.01 -115.32
C LYS A 330 -81.97 111.47 -114.79
N GLY A 331 -81.00 110.54 -114.69
CA GLY A 331 -79.63 110.75 -114.13
C GLY A 331 -78.44 110.26 -114.99
N ALA A 332 -77.29 109.96 -114.36
CA ALA A 332 -75.96 109.76 -114.98
C ALA A 332 -75.21 108.49 -114.43
N VAL A 333 -74.24 107.79 -115.08
CA VAL A 333 -73.19 108.07 -116.10
C VAL A 333 -71.94 108.76 -115.50
N ARG A 334 -70.66 108.31 -115.60
CA ARG A 334 -69.89 107.17 -116.21
C ARG A 334 -68.51 107.06 -115.47
N ARG A 335 -67.48 106.21 -115.71
CA ARG A 335 -67.09 105.10 -116.64
C ARG A 335 -65.86 104.35 -116.04
N GLY A 336 -65.77 103.01 -116.17
CA GLY A 336 -64.54 102.21 -115.88
C GLY A 336 -64.27 101.92 -114.39
N LYS A 337 -63.16 101.29 -113.94
CA LYS A 337 -62.02 100.58 -114.59
C LYS A 337 -61.30 99.74 -113.50
N SER A 338 -60.70 98.55 -113.66
CA SER A 338 -61.04 97.26 -114.32
C SER A 338 -59.83 96.29 -114.17
N ALA A 339 -60.06 95.03 -113.77
CA ALA A 339 -59.11 93.87 -113.81
C ALA A 339 -57.80 93.98 -112.96
N ASP A 340 -57.07 92.92 -112.60
CA ASP A 340 -57.30 91.45 -112.37
C ASP A 340 -55.91 90.87 -111.93
N GLY A 341 -55.73 89.96 -110.97
CA GLY A 341 -56.62 89.32 -109.97
C GLY A 341 -56.05 87.95 -109.52
N ARG A 342 -56.94 87.07 -108.99
CA ARG A 342 -56.79 85.60 -108.82
C ARG A 342 -55.90 85.06 -107.68
N ASP A 343 -56.21 83.95 -107.01
CA ASP A 343 -57.42 83.08 -107.09
C ASP A 343 -57.73 82.32 -105.77
N GLN A 344 -58.97 81.79 -105.68
CA GLN A 344 -59.55 80.67 -104.88
C GLN A 344 -58.90 80.16 -103.55
N GLY A 345 -59.65 79.71 -102.53
CA GLY A 345 -61.11 79.59 -102.34
C GLY A 345 -61.50 78.57 -101.23
N SER A 346 -62.75 78.62 -100.73
CA SER A 346 -63.40 77.69 -99.74
C SER A 346 -62.79 77.62 -98.32
N LEU A 347 -63.49 77.70 -97.18
CA LEU A 347 -64.91 77.53 -96.77
C LEU A 347 -65.52 76.13 -97.03
N PHE A 348 -66.21 75.50 -96.09
CA PHE A 348 -66.83 76.01 -94.85
C PHE A 348 -66.19 75.46 -93.57
#